data_AF-A0A820WH74-F1
#
_entry.id   AF-A0A820WH74-F1
#
_cell.length_a   1.000
_cell.length_b   1.000
_cell.length_c   1.000
_cell.angle_alpha   90.00
_cell.angle_beta   90.00
_cell.angle_gamma   90.00
#
_symmetry.space_group_name_H-M   'P 1'
#
loop_
_entity.id
_entity.type
_entity.pdbx_description
1 polymer ?
#
loop_
_entity_poly.entity_id
_entity_poly.type
_entity_poly.pdbx_seq_one_letter_code
_entity_poly.pdbx_strand_id
1 'polypeptide(L)'
;AVTSGFSIHASRLSCETLLTITIVEAQRAAIVLTKGVFLDYRHFDKNNITPRYYFGYGLSYTTFTFSTLTISKVGQDNHIGQSLYRRRRVSSYSNKALLSFYEPIYTITFTVTNIGNVDGSEVPQLYLGFPEEAAEPPKILRGFERVYLEIGESKTVTLVLTQRDVSYWNTVNQNWTVAHGKYTVWIATSANNADIKLEGFFNI
;
A
#
# COMPACT_ATOMS: atom_id res chain seq x y z
N ALA A 1 71.35 -24.32 -27.03
CA ALA A 1 70.99 -25.75 -26.94
C ALA A 1 71.23 -26.21 -25.50
N VAL A 2 70.42 -27.17 -25.05
CA VAL A 2 70.37 -27.83 -23.73
C VAL A 2 69.45 -27.16 -22.69
N THR A 3 68.31 -27.84 -22.52
CA THR A 3 67.26 -27.78 -21.50
C THR A 3 67.66 -28.45 -20.18
N SER A 4 67.24 -27.88 -19.04
CA SER A 4 66.78 -28.57 -17.81
C SER A 4 66.37 -27.49 -16.80
N GLY A 5 65.12 -27.42 -16.31
CA GLY A 5 64.54 -28.38 -15.36
C GLY A 5 64.55 -27.77 -13.95
N PHE A 6 63.82 -26.65 -13.71
CA PHE A 6 63.73 -26.03 -12.40
C PHE A 6 62.63 -26.71 -11.57
N SER A 7 63.05 -27.61 -10.67
CA SER A 7 62.20 -28.22 -9.65
C SER A 7 62.10 -27.27 -8.47
N ILE A 8 60.93 -26.65 -8.27
CA ILE A 8 60.70 -25.76 -7.14
C ILE A 8 60.19 -26.61 -5.98
N HIS A 9 61.09 -26.93 -5.04
CA HIS A 9 60.71 -27.52 -3.76
C HIS A 9 59.88 -26.49 -2.97
N ALA A 10 58.63 -26.84 -2.68
CA ALA A 10 57.74 -26.06 -1.82
C ALA A 10 58.28 -26.08 -0.38
N SER A 11 59.13 -25.11 -0.03
CA SER A 11 59.49 -24.84 1.35
C SER A 11 58.34 -24.12 2.03
N ARG A 12 57.71 -24.81 2.99
CA ARG A 12 56.74 -24.32 3.98
C ARG A 12 56.98 -22.86 4.36
N LEU A 13 56.14 -21.96 3.83
CA LEU A 13 55.94 -20.66 4.45
C LEU A 13 54.97 -20.86 5.60
N SER A 14 55.42 -20.53 6.81
CA SER A 14 54.65 -20.62 8.04
C SER A 14 53.42 -19.71 7.99
N CYS A 15 52.36 -20.19 8.63
CA CYS A 15 50.99 -19.67 8.67
C CYS A 15 50.82 -18.26 9.27
N GLU A 16 51.89 -17.48 9.46
CA GLU A 16 51.85 -16.22 10.21
C GLU A 16 52.23 -14.97 9.39
N THR A 17 52.61 -15.12 8.11
CA THR A 17 53.07 -13.98 7.29
C THR A 17 52.02 -13.49 6.28
N LEU A 18 50.73 -13.60 6.61
CA LEU A 18 49.62 -13.10 5.78
C LEU A 18 48.56 -12.32 6.59
N LEU A 19 48.94 -11.71 7.71
CA LEU A 19 48.03 -10.91 8.56
C LEU A 19 48.31 -9.41 8.56
N THR A 20 48.82 -8.87 7.45
CA THR A 20 48.78 -7.42 7.19
C THR A 20 48.39 -7.15 5.74
N ILE A 21 47.31 -7.80 5.28
CA ILE A 21 46.46 -7.15 4.29
C ILE A 21 45.72 -6.09 5.08
N THR A 22 46.20 -4.85 5.04
CA THR A 22 45.41 -3.67 5.38
C THR A 22 44.13 -3.76 4.58
N ILE A 23 43.07 -4.24 5.23
CA ILE A 23 41.71 -4.07 4.76
C ILE A 23 41.52 -2.56 4.82
N VAL A 24 41.73 -1.91 3.68
CA VAL A 24 41.17 -0.57 3.43
C VAL A 24 39.69 -0.76 3.72
N GLU A 25 39.25 -0.19 4.83
CA GLU A 25 37.86 -0.21 5.26
C GLU A 25 37.07 0.48 4.16
N ALA A 26 36.58 -0.30 3.21
CA ALA A 26 35.68 0.18 2.19
C ALA A 26 34.46 0.67 2.95
N GLN A 27 34.34 2.00 3.13
CA GLN A 27 33.13 2.63 3.61
C GLN A 27 32.02 2.22 2.65
N ARG A 28 31.31 1.14 3.01
CA ARG A 28 30.14 0.71 2.28
C ARG A 28 29.11 1.81 2.47
N ALA A 29 28.74 2.48 1.40
CA ALA A 29 27.61 3.39 1.42
C ALA A 29 26.37 2.60 1.86
N ALA A 30 25.96 2.79 3.11
CA ALA A 30 24.78 2.16 3.67
C ALA A 30 23.63 3.16 3.61
N ILE A 31 22.52 2.76 2.97
CA ILE A 31 21.29 3.54 2.95
C ILE A 31 20.44 3.07 4.13
N VAL A 32 20.39 3.86 5.20
CA VAL A 32 19.55 3.58 6.37
C VAL A 32 18.17 4.19 6.16
N LEU A 33 17.12 3.35 6.19
CA LEU A 33 15.73 3.77 5.98
C LEU A 33 15.09 4.28 7.29
N THR A 34 15.57 5.41 7.79
CA THR A 34 15.09 6.02 9.05
C THR A 34 13.65 6.52 8.99
N LYS A 35 13.12 6.81 7.79
CA LYS A 35 11.77 7.35 7.60
C LYS A 35 10.66 6.30 7.79
N GLY A 36 11.00 5.01 7.84
CA GLY A 36 10.02 3.92 7.97
C GLY A 36 8.93 4.00 6.89
N VAL A 37 7.67 3.92 7.30
CA VAL A 37 6.49 3.97 6.41
C VAL A 37 6.16 5.36 5.87
N PHE A 38 6.84 6.42 6.35
CA PHE A 38 6.61 7.80 5.95
C PHE A 38 7.43 8.16 4.72
N LEU A 39 6.98 7.65 3.57
CA LEU A 39 7.52 7.94 2.25
C LEU A 39 6.43 8.61 1.38
N ASP A 40 6.86 9.41 0.40
CA ASP A 40 5.98 10.09 -0.56
C ASP A 40 4.88 10.93 0.13
N TYR A 41 3.61 10.84 -0.30
CA TYR A 41 2.51 11.62 0.26
C TYR A 41 2.37 11.47 1.78
N ARG A 42 2.71 10.30 2.34
CA ARG A 42 2.66 10.07 3.78
C ARG A 42 3.68 10.93 4.53
N HIS A 43 4.84 11.16 3.90
CA HIS A 43 5.85 12.08 4.43
C HIS A 43 5.35 13.52 4.35
N PHE A 44 4.76 13.92 3.23
CA PHE A 44 4.24 15.27 3.06
C PHE A 44 3.10 15.57 4.05
N ASP A 45 2.16 14.65 4.18
CA ASP A 45 1.04 14.75 5.13
C ASP A 45 1.55 14.84 6.58
N LYS A 46 2.51 13.99 6.98
CA LYS A 46 3.08 14.02 8.34
C LYS A 46 3.78 15.34 8.66
N ASN A 47 4.44 15.95 7.68
CA ASN A 47 5.25 17.15 7.89
C ASN A 47 4.52 18.44 7.45
N ASN A 48 3.22 18.36 7.13
CA ASN A 48 2.42 19.48 6.62
C ASN A 48 3.07 20.20 5.44
N ILE A 49 3.72 19.45 4.54
CA ILE A 49 4.37 19.99 3.34
C ILE A 49 3.33 20.01 2.22
N THR A 50 3.08 21.18 1.63
CA THR A 50 2.17 21.34 0.49
C THR A 50 2.90 21.03 -0.82
N PRO A 51 2.61 19.90 -1.50
CA PRO A 51 3.15 19.62 -2.82
C PRO A 51 2.47 20.50 -3.87
N ARG A 52 3.13 20.74 -5.01
CA ARG A 52 2.50 21.42 -6.15
C ARG A 52 1.34 20.60 -6.73
N TYR A 53 1.54 19.29 -6.84
CA TYR A 53 0.53 18.31 -7.24
C TYR A 53 0.58 17.14 -6.27
N TYR A 54 -0.55 16.80 -5.68
CA TYR A 54 -0.65 15.73 -4.69
C TYR A 54 -0.60 14.36 -5.36
N PHE A 55 -0.22 13.34 -4.58
CA PHE A 55 -0.33 11.95 -5.02
C PHE A 55 -1.76 11.63 -5.47
N GLY A 56 -1.90 10.93 -6.60
CA GLY A 56 -3.19 10.57 -7.18
C GLY A 56 -3.95 11.74 -7.83
N TYR A 57 -3.40 12.95 -7.87
CA TYR A 57 -4.05 14.09 -8.52
C TYR A 57 -4.01 13.98 -10.05
N GLY A 58 -5.13 14.29 -10.68
CA GLY A 58 -5.25 14.36 -12.13
C GLY A 58 -6.47 15.18 -12.54
N LEU A 59 -6.31 16.03 -13.56
CA LEU A 59 -7.43 16.75 -14.15
C LEU A 59 -8.14 15.87 -15.18
N SER A 60 -9.40 16.21 -15.41
CA SER A 60 -10.22 15.67 -16.49
C SER A 60 -10.81 16.83 -17.30
N TYR A 61 -11.22 16.55 -18.54
CA TYR A 61 -11.99 17.50 -19.35
C TYR A 61 -13.47 17.56 -18.96
N THR A 62 -13.90 16.68 -18.07
CA THR A 62 -15.23 16.71 -17.45
C THR A 62 -15.14 16.79 -15.92
N THR A 63 -16.26 17.02 -15.27
CA THR A 63 -16.39 17.12 -13.82
C THR A 63 -17.26 16.00 -13.28
N PHE A 64 -16.89 15.47 -12.12
CA PHE A 64 -17.59 14.37 -11.48
C PHE A 64 -18.06 14.76 -10.08
N THR A 65 -19.24 14.27 -9.70
CA THR A 65 -19.76 14.37 -8.33
C THR A 65 -19.83 13.00 -7.70
N PHE A 66 -19.75 12.99 -6.37
CA PHE A 66 -19.74 11.80 -5.55
C PHE A 66 -20.89 11.88 -4.56
N SER A 67 -21.58 10.76 -4.35
CA SER A 67 -22.73 10.71 -3.45
C SER A 67 -22.92 9.31 -2.84
N THR A 68 -23.85 9.22 -1.89
CA THR A 68 -24.37 7.96 -1.32
C THR A 68 -23.29 7.01 -0.77
N LEU A 69 -22.38 7.51 0.08
CA LEU A 69 -21.40 6.66 0.75
C LEU A 69 -22.11 5.66 1.68
N THR A 70 -21.89 4.37 1.44
CA THR A 70 -22.34 3.29 2.31
C THR A 70 -21.15 2.43 2.72
N ILE A 71 -21.09 2.10 4.00
CA ILE A 71 -20.06 1.25 4.58
C ILE A 71 -20.77 0.05 5.17
N SER A 72 -20.54 -1.13 4.61
CA SER A 72 -21.20 -2.36 5.05
C SER A 72 -20.17 -3.39 5.50
N LYS A 73 -20.33 -3.92 6.71
CA LYS A 73 -19.56 -5.07 7.17
C LYS A 73 -19.97 -6.30 6.36
N VAL A 74 -19.00 -7.03 5.83
CA VAL A 74 -19.27 -8.27 5.10
C VAL A 74 -19.70 -9.33 6.12
N GLY A 75 -20.95 -9.78 6.01
CA GLY A 75 -21.48 -10.88 6.81
C GLY A 75 -20.76 -12.19 6.51
N GLN A 76 -20.65 -13.06 7.52
CA GLN A 76 -20.01 -14.38 7.44
C GLN A 76 -20.65 -15.27 6.35
N ASP A 77 -21.91 -15.03 5.97
CA ASP A 77 -22.68 -15.91 5.07
C ASP A 77 -22.47 -15.64 3.57
N ASN A 78 -21.76 -14.58 3.18
CA ASN A 78 -21.54 -14.19 1.78
C ASN A 78 -20.31 -14.88 1.14
N HIS A 79 -20.24 -16.21 1.21
CA HIS A 79 -19.13 -17.00 0.67
C HIS A 79 -19.02 -16.94 -0.88
N ILE A 80 -20.10 -16.59 -1.58
CA ILE A 80 -20.13 -16.55 -3.06
C ILE A 80 -19.39 -15.31 -3.61
N GLY A 81 -19.58 -14.13 -2.98
CA GLY A 81 -18.84 -12.91 -3.33
C GLY A 81 -17.36 -12.95 -2.92
N GLN A 82 -17.04 -13.65 -1.84
CA GLN A 82 -15.67 -13.92 -1.39
C GLN A 82 -14.88 -14.78 -2.40
N SER A 83 -15.54 -15.69 -3.12
CA SER A 83 -14.90 -16.59 -4.08
C SER A 83 -14.39 -15.91 -5.36
N LEU A 84 -15.07 -14.85 -5.83
CA LEU A 84 -14.68 -14.11 -7.04
C LEU A 84 -13.55 -13.12 -6.81
N TYR A 85 -13.52 -12.44 -5.66
CA TYR A 85 -12.37 -11.59 -5.26
C TYR A 85 -11.11 -12.44 -5.03
N ARG A 86 -11.26 -13.60 -4.37
CA ARG A 86 -10.17 -14.57 -4.11
C ARG A 86 -9.47 -15.04 -5.39
N ARG A 87 -10.18 -15.23 -6.50
CA ARG A 87 -9.58 -15.69 -7.78
C ARG A 87 -8.67 -14.67 -8.45
N ARG A 88 -8.83 -13.37 -8.18
CA ARG A 88 -8.03 -12.31 -8.85
C ARG A 88 -6.73 -11.96 -8.13
N ARG A 89 -6.63 -12.18 -6.80
CA ARG A 89 -5.46 -11.77 -5.99
C ARG A 89 -4.67 -12.91 -5.35
N VAL A 90 -5.18 -14.15 -5.34
CA VAL A 90 -4.51 -15.27 -4.67
C VAL A 90 -4.04 -16.27 -5.71
N SER A 91 -2.73 -16.44 -5.85
CA SER A 91 -2.16 -17.52 -6.66
C SER A 91 -2.48 -18.87 -6.02
N SER A 92 -2.56 -19.93 -6.84
CA SER A 92 -2.96 -21.29 -6.46
C SER A 92 -2.08 -21.99 -5.41
N TYR A 93 -1.15 -21.27 -4.77
CA TYR A 93 -0.24 -21.76 -3.76
C TYR A 93 -0.44 -20.94 -2.47
N SER A 94 -1.34 -21.36 -1.58
CA SER A 94 -1.60 -20.62 -0.34
C SER A 94 -1.69 -21.56 0.86
N ASN A 95 -0.78 -21.37 1.82
CA ASN A 95 -0.98 -21.76 3.21
C ASN A 95 -2.36 -21.25 3.70
N LYS A 96 -3.16 -22.12 4.32
CA LYS A 96 -4.53 -21.82 4.75
C LYS A 96 -4.61 -20.61 5.71
N ALA A 97 -3.58 -20.39 6.52
CA ALA A 97 -3.46 -19.24 7.43
C ALA A 97 -3.26 -17.89 6.71
N LEU A 98 -2.80 -17.88 5.45
CA LEU A 98 -2.65 -16.66 4.66
C LEU A 98 -3.94 -16.28 3.93
N LEU A 99 -4.93 -17.18 3.86
CA LEU A 99 -6.20 -16.90 3.17
C LEU A 99 -7.07 -15.90 3.93
N SER A 100 -7.12 -15.99 5.27
CA SER A 100 -7.94 -15.09 6.10
C SER A 100 -7.52 -13.62 5.96
N PHE A 101 -6.23 -13.37 5.75
CA PHE A 101 -5.70 -12.01 5.53
C PHE A 101 -6.32 -11.28 4.33
N TYR A 102 -6.76 -12.02 3.32
CA TYR A 102 -7.36 -11.46 2.11
C TYR A 102 -8.88 -11.63 2.08
N GLU A 103 -9.48 -12.07 3.18
CA GLU A 103 -10.93 -12.14 3.30
C GLU A 103 -11.52 -10.73 3.38
N PRO A 104 -12.55 -10.43 2.56
CA PRO A 104 -13.33 -9.21 2.66
C PRO A 104 -13.95 -9.05 4.05
N ILE A 105 -13.77 -7.88 4.67
CA ILE A 105 -14.36 -7.54 5.97
C ILE A 105 -15.34 -6.37 5.87
N TYR A 106 -15.10 -5.43 4.96
CA TYR A 106 -15.97 -4.29 4.69
C TYR A 106 -16.06 -4.04 3.18
N THR A 107 -17.23 -3.61 2.76
CA THR A 107 -17.50 -3.12 1.41
C THR A 107 -17.86 -1.64 1.52
N ILE A 108 -17.13 -0.81 0.78
CA ILE A 108 -17.34 0.63 0.67
C ILE A 108 -17.97 0.90 -0.69
N THR A 109 -19.21 1.37 -0.69
CA THR A 109 -19.92 1.71 -1.93
C THR A 109 -20.27 3.19 -1.97
N PHE A 110 -20.23 3.77 -3.16
CA PHE A 110 -20.60 5.16 -3.41
C PHE A 110 -20.95 5.34 -4.89
N THR A 111 -21.67 6.41 -5.21
CA THR A 111 -22.05 6.73 -6.58
C THR A 111 -21.16 7.83 -7.13
N VAL A 112 -20.67 7.65 -8.36
CA VAL A 112 -19.96 8.67 -9.13
C VAL A 112 -20.81 9.05 -10.32
N THR A 113 -21.02 10.35 -10.52
CA THR A 113 -21.83 10.90 -11.61
C THR A 113 -20.98 11.84 -12.44
N ASN A 114 -21.00 11.70 -13.77
CA ASN A 114 -20.39 12.66 -14.68
C ASN A 114 -21.38 13.81 -14.91
N ILE A 115 -21.05 15.01 -14.43
CA ILE A 115 -21.90 16.21 -14.51
C ILE A 115 -21.39 17.24 -15.51
N GLY A 116 -20.30 16.97 -16.22
CA GLY A 116 -19.78 17.87 -17.24
C GLY A 116 -20.35 17.58 -18.62
N ASN A 117 -19.71 18.14 -19.64
CA ASN A 117 -20.22 18.17 -21.02
C ASN A 117 -19.52 17.19 -21.97
N VAL A 118 -18.59 16.38 -21.45
CA VAL A 118 -17.87 15.37 -22.22
C VAL A 118 -17.81 14.07 -21.45
N ASP A 119 -17.75 12.95 -22.18
CA ASP A 119 -17.48 11.66 -21.57
C ASP A 119 -16.09 11.65 -20.93
N GLY A 120 -15.92 10.87 -19.89
CA GLY A 120 -14.65 10.85 -19.18
C GLY A 120 -14.47 9.62 -18.32
N SER A 121 -13.31 9.54 -17.70
CA SER A 121 -13.07 8.56 -16.64
C SER A 121 -12.58 9.24 -15.39
N GLU A 122 -13.08 8.79 -14.26
CA GLU A 122 -12.65 9.21 -12.93
C GLU A 122 -11.93 8.04 -12.25
N VAL A 123 -11.00 8.35 -11.34
CA VAL A 123 -10.31 7.37 -10.49
C VAL A 123 -10.58 7.70 -9.02
N PRO A 124 -11.76 7.32 -8.48
CA PRO A 124 -12.02 7.37 -7.05
C PRO A 124 -10.96 6.64 -6.24
N GLN A 125 -10.51 7.25 -5.14
CA GLN A 125 -9.50 6.70 -4.24
C GLN A 125 -10.07 6.58 -2.83
N LEU A 126 -9.92 5.39 -2.25
CA LEU A 126 -10.27 5.06 -0.87
C LEU A 126 -9.04 5.17 0.02
N TYR A 127 -9.08 6.09 0.97
CA TYR A 127 -8.10 6.23 2.02
C TYR A 127 -8.67 5.83 3.38
N LEU A 128 -7.83 5.24 4.23
CA LEU A 128 -8.14 4.92 5.62
C LEU A 128 -7.25 5.71 6.58
N GLY A 129 -7.87 6.19 7.66
CA GLY A 129 -7.20 6.66 8.86
C GLY A 129 -7.34 5.61 9.95
N PHE A 130 -6.22 5.17 10.50
CA PHE A 130 -6.20 4.13 11.53
C PHE A 130 -6.43 4.74 12.93
N PRO A 131 -6.91 3.94 13.90
CA PRO A 131 -6.89 4.33 15.30
C PRO A 131 -5.49 4.72 15.79
N GLU A 132 -5.41 5.60 16.77
CA GLU A 132 -4.15 6.12 17.32
C GLU A 132 -3.21 5.00 17.80
N GLU A 133 -3.76 3.91 18.34
CA GLU A 133 -3.03 2.73 18.79
C GLU A 133 -2.11 2.14 17.70
N ALA A 134 -2.52 2.18 16.44
CA ALA A 134 -1.75 1.60 15.34
C ALA A 134 -0.47 2.38 15.02
N ALA A 135 -0.35 3.64 15.49
CA ALA A 135 0.75 4.55 15.17
C ALA A 135 1.04 4.68 13.66
N GLU A 136 0.01 4.46 12.83
CA GLU A 136 0.08 4.49 11.37
C GLU A 136 0.03 5.93 10.84
N PRO A 137 0.44 6.17 9.58
CA PRO A 137 0.25 7.45 8.93
C PRO A 137 -1.21 7.91 8.96
N PRO A 138 -1.47 9.23 9.03
CA PRO A 138 -2.83 9.77 9.20
C PRO A 138 -3.82 9.28 8.14
N LYS A 139 -3.32 9.00 6.93
CA LYS A 139 -4.12 8.64 5.77
C LYS A 139 -3.36 7.67 4.87
N ILE A 140 -3.98 6.54 4.53
CA ILE A 140 -3.35 5.47 3.74
C ILE A 140 -4.29 5.01 2.63
N LEU A 141 -3.83 5.04 1.38
CA LEU A 141 -4.59 4.50 0.25
C LEU A 141 -4.78 2.98 0.39
N ARG A 142 -6.03 2.50 0.29
CA ARG A 142 -6.40 1.07 0.35
C ARG A 142 -7.08 0.54 -0.91
N GLY A 143 -7.71 1.42 -1.68
CA GLY A 143 -8.38 1.00 -2.92
C GLY A 143 -8.52 2.16 -3.89
N PHE A 144 -8.62 1.83 -5.16
CA PHE A 144 -9.01 2.75 -6.21
C PHE A 144 -9.59 1.94 -7.36
N GLU A 145 -10.43 2.56 -8.15
CA GLU A 145 -11.00 1.97 -9.36
C GLU A 145 -11.11 3.04 -10.44
N ARG A 146 -10.79 2.70 -11.69
CA ARG A 146 -11.02 3.61 -12.82
C ARG A 146 -12.40 3.33 -13.38
N VAL A 147 -13.23 4.36 -13.47
CA VAL A 147 -14.62 4.24 -13.91
C VAL A 147 -14.85 5.16 -15.10
N TYR A 148 -15.23 4.60 -16.23
CA TYR A 148 -15.68 5.38 -17.39
C TYR A 148 -17.15 5.75 -17.24
N LEU A 149 -17.50 6.98 -17.54
CA LEU A 149 -18.86 7.53 -17.45
C LEU A 149 -19.16 8.40 -18.67
N GLU A 150 -20.26 8.09 -19.35
CA GLU A 150 -20.85 9.00 -20.34
C GLU A 150 -21.40 10.27 -19.67
N ILE A 151 -21.66 11.32 -20.46
CA ILE A 151 -22.28 12.56 -19.97
C ILE A 151 -23.60 12.26 -19.24
N GLY A 152 -23.72 12.73 -17.99
CA GLY A 152 -24.90 12.52 -17.16
C GLY A 152 -25.02 11.11 -16.55
N GLU A 153 -24.14 10.17 -16.92
CA GLU A 153 -24.17 8.82 -16.39
C GLU A 153 -23.78 8.80 -14.90
N SER A 154 -24.42 7.92 -14.15
CA SER A 154 -24.05 7.59 -12.77
C SER A 154 -23.70 6.11 -12.64
N LYS A 155 -22.58 5.78 -11.98
CA LYS A 155 -22.21 4.40 -11.66
C LYS A 155 -21.91 4.24 -10.18
N THR A 156 -22.35 3.12 -9.62
CA THR A 156 -21.98 2.70 -8.27
C THR A 156 -20.62 2.02 -8.30
N VAL A 157 -19.69 2.55 -7.51
CA VAL A 157 -18.34 2.02 -7.32
C VAL A 157 -18.30 1.22 -6.04
N THR A 158 -17.61 0.08 -6.05
CA THR A 158 -17.53 -0.82 -4.90
C THR A 158 -16.08 -1.18 -4.60
N LEU A 159 -15.56 -0.66 -3.50
CA LEU A 159 -14.21 -0.93 -3.02
C LEU A 159 -14.27 -1.84 -1.79
N VAL A 160 -13.48 -2.90 -1.80
CA VAL A 160 -13.47 -3.91 -0.74
C VAL A 160 -12.24 -3.74 0.12
N LEU A 161 -12.44 -3.71 1.43
CA LEU A 161 -11.39 -3.78 2.44
C LEU A 161 -11.27 -5.21 2.95
N THR A 162 -10.04 -5.73 2.93
CA THR A 162 -9.69 -7.04 3.47
C THR A 162 -9.18 -6.92 4.91
N GLN A 163 -9.06 -8.05 5.61
CA GLN A 163 -8.44 -8.08 6.94
C GLN A 163 -7.05 -7.42 6.94
N ARG A 164 -6.25 -7.65 5.90
CA ARG A 164 -4.93 -7.02 5.73
C ARG A 164 -5.02 -5.50 5.60
N ASP A 165 -6.06 -4.96 4.96
CA ASP A 165 -6.19 -3.52 4.73
C ASP A 165 -6.48 -2.72 6.00
N VAL A 166 -7.01 -3.37 7.04
CA VAL A 166 -7.22 -2.79 8.39
C VAL A 166 -6.21 -3.28 9.42
N SER A 167 -5.25 -4.12 9.01
CA SER A 167 -4.20 -4.62 9.91
C SER A 167 -2.97 -3.71 9.88
N TYR A 168 -2.30 -3.61 11.02
CA TYR A 168 -0.96 -3.04 11.16
C TYR A 168 0.00 -4.12 11.66
N TRP A 169 1.31 -3.90 11.48
CA TRP A 169 2.32 -4.84 11.99
C TRP A 169 2.67 -4.49 13.44
N ASN A 170 2.35 -5.37 14.38
CA ASN A 170 2.74 -5.22 15.77
C ASN A 170 4.14 -5.82 15.98
N THR A 171 5.13 -4.96 16.24
CA THR A 171 6.53 -5.37 16.39
C THR A 171 6.80 -6.12 17.70
N VAL A 172 5.98 -5.97 18.73
CA VAL A 172 6.12 -6.70 19.99
C VAL A 172 5.66 -8.15 19.80
N ASN A 173 4.50 -8.33 19.18
CA ASN A 173 3.90 -9.65 18.98
C ASN A 173 4.37 -10.35 17.69
N GLN A 174 5.15 -9.67 16.86
CA GLN A 174 5.65 -10.17 15.56
C GLN A 174 4.52 -10.72 14.68
N ASN A 175 3.39 -10.02 14.65
CA ASN A 175 2.23 -10.42 13.88
C ASN A 175 1.45 -9.23 13.31
N TRP A 176 0.66 -9.51 12.29
CA TRP A 176 -0.36 -8.57 11.82
C TRP A 176 -1.52 -8.57 12.80
N THR A 177 -1.87 -7.38 13.31
CA THR A 177 -2.95 -7.17 14.27
C THR A 177 -3.91 -6.12 13.73
N VAL A 178 -5.19 -6.27 14.03
CA VAL A 178 -6.21 -5.25 13.74
C VAL A 178 -6.33 -4.38 14.98
N ALA A 179 -6.11 -3.07 14.85
CA ALA A 179 -6.32 -2.13 15.96
C ALA A 179 -7.82 -2.01 16.24
N HIS A 180 -8.20 -1.91 17.51
CA HIS A 180 -9.59 -1.65 17.89
C HIS A 180 -9.84 -0.15 17.93
N GLY A 181 -11.07 0.26 17.59
CA GLY A 181 -11.49 1.65 17.60
C GLY A 181 -11.91 2.19 16.24
N LYS A 182 -11.87 3.52 16.12
CA LYS A 182 -12.43 4.24 14.97
C LYS A 182 -11.47 4.25 13.79
N TYR A 183 -11.90 3.62 12.69
CA TYR A 183 -11.28 3.78 11.38
C TYR A 183 -12.03 4.85 10.59
N THR A 184 -11.32 5.88 10.14
CA THR A 184 -11.92 6.92 9.30
C THR A 184 -11.76 6.55 7.83
N VAL A 185 -12.81 6.76 7.04
CA VAL A 185 -12.89 6.42 5.62
C VAL A 185 -13.04 7.70 4.83
N TRP A 186 -12.16 7.91 3.84
CA TRP A 186 -12.28 9.01 2.89
C TRP A 186 -12.32 8.49 1.47
N ILE A 187 -13.32 8.94 0.70
CA ILE A 187 -13.33 8.84 -0.75
C ILE A 187 -12.88 10.18 -1.29
N ALA A 188 -11.78 10.18 -2.03
CA ALA A 188 -11.14 11.38 -2.56
C ALA A 188 -10.71 11.19 -4.01
N THR A 189 -10.41 12.30 -4.69
CA THR A 189 -9.80 12.29 -6.03
C THR A 189 -8.28 12.43 -5.98
N SER A 190 -7.70 12.76 -4.83
CA SER A 190 -6.26 12.78 -4.60
C SER A 190 -5.92 12.62 -3.10
N ALA A 191 -4.64 12.54 -2.77
CA ALA A 191 -4.17 12.58 -1.39
C ALA A 191 -4.32 13.96 -0.71
N ASN A 192 -4.79 15.00 -1.40
CA ASN A 192 -5.08 16.29 -0.79
C ASN A 192 -6.34 16.23 0.09
N ASN A 193 -6.35 16.86 1.26
CA ASN A 193 -7.55 16.95 2.09
C ASN A 193 -8.66 17.78 1.44
N ALA A 194 -8.31 18.76 0.60
CA ALA A 194 -9.30 19.54 -0.16
C ALA A 194 -10.02 18.73 -1.25
N ASP A 195 -9.47 17.59 -1.65
CA ASP A 195 -10.02 16.71 -2.69
C ASP A 195 -10.87 15.56 -2.12
N ILE A 196 -11.10 15.55 -0.80
CA ILE A 196 -12.03 14.62 -0.15
C ILE A 196 -13.45 14.96 -0.62
N LYS A 197 -14.15 13.94 -1.12
CA LYS A 197 -15.51 14.05 -1.65
C LYS A 197 -16.56 13.48 -0.72
N LEU A 198 -16.24 12.36 -0.06
CA LEU A 198 -17.10 11.72 0.93
C LEU A 198 -16.26 11.26 2.12
N GLU A 199 -16.84 11.33 3.31
CA GLU A 199 -16.23 10.90 4.56
C GLU A 199 -17.20 10.04 5.37
N GLY A 200 -16.65 9.03 6.04
CA GLY A 200 -17.39 8.17 6.96
C GLY A 200 -16.45 7.51 7.94
N PHE A 201 -16.97 6.61 8.76
CA PHE A 201 -16.15 5.81 9.67
C PHE A 201 -16.83 4.48 9.99
N PHE A 202 -16.04 3.54 10.49
CA PHE A 202 -16.53 2.33 11.12
C PHE A 202 -15.67 2.01 12.35
N ASN A 203 -16.23 1.23 13.27
CA ASN A 203 -15.51 0.76 14.45
C ASN A 203 -15.26 -0.75 14.35
N ILE A 204 -14.07 -1.18 14.77
CA ILE A 204 -13.68 -2.58 14.99
C ILE A 204 -13.39 -2.78 16.47
#